data_AF-A0A134CMJ4-F1
#
_entry.id   AF-A0A134CMJ4-F1
#
_cell.length_a   1.000
_cell.length_b   1.000
_cell.length_c   1.000
_cell.angle_alpha   90.00
_cell.angle_beta   90.00
_cell.angle_gamma   90.00
#
_symmetry.space_group_name_H-M   'P 1'
#
loop_
_entity.id
_entity.type
_entity.pdbx_description
1 polymer ?
#
loop_
_entity_poly.entity_id
_entity_poly.type
_entity_poly.pdbx_seq_one_letter_code
_entity_poly.pdbx_strand_id
1 'polypeptide(L)' 'MRVVKRPIRDLHSDRQMPPRFCDVVIEDDKIYLEYKKDKNKYVKIPWEDVVYQVEAAKEDSK' A
#
# COMPACT_ATOMS: atom_id res chain seq x y z
N MET A 1 -12.18 18.70 -2.33
CA MET A 1 -11.08 17.77 -2.03
C MET A 1 -11.13 16.62 -3.03
N ARG A 2 -10.02 16.32 -3.71
CA ARG A 2 -9.93 15.17 -4.62
C ARG A 2 -9.21 14.05 -3.88
N VAL A 3 -9.90 12.93 -3.69
CA VAL A 3 -9.31 11.71 -3.16
C VAL A 3 -9.10 10.76 -4.33
N VAL A 4 -7.86 10.34 -4.55
CA VAL A 4 -7.54 9.31 -5.56
C VAL A 4 -7.26 8.01 -4.83
N LYS A 5 -8.01 6.96 -5.17
CA LYS A 5 -7.80 5.61 -4.64
C LYS A 5 -7.54 4.66 -5.79
N ARG A 6 -6.41 3.95 -5.76
CA ARG A 6 -6.03 2.99 -6.80
C ARG A 6 -5.51 1.68 -6.18
N PRO A 7 -5.89 0.52 -6.73
CA PRO A 7 -5.36 -0.75 -6.24
C PRO A 7 -3.91 -0.96 -6.67
N ILE A 8 -3.07 -1.36 -5.73
CA ILE A 8 -1.77 -1.97 -5.96
C ILE A 8 -2.00 -3.48 -6.05
N ARG A 9 -1.52 -4.09 -7.13
CA ARG A 9 -1.74 -5.50 -7.43
C ARG A 9 -0.42 -6.24 -7.55
N ASP A 10 -0.43 -7.52 -7.17
CA ASP A 10 0.71 -8.42 -7.32
C ASP A 10 0.85 -8.86 -8.78
N LEU A 11 1.72 -8.16 -9.50
CA LEU A 11 1.97 -8.39 -10.92
C LEU A 11 2.72 -9.71 -11.22
N HIS A 12 3.19 -10.42 -10.20
CA HIS A 12 3.83 -11.73 -10.36
C HIS A 12 2.83 -12.90 -10.34
N SER A 13 1.53 -12.61 -10.20
CA SER A 13 0.49 -13.64 -10.24
C SER A 13 0.16 -14.08 -11.67
N ASP A 14 -0.02 -15.38 -11.86
CA ASP A 14 -0.48 -15.98 -13.13
C ASP A 14 -1.96 -15.67 -13.45
N ARG A 15 -2.66 -14.92 -12.60
CA ARG A 15 -4.07 -14.58 -12.80
C ARG A 15 -4.22 -13.48 -13.85
N GLN A 16 -5.17 -13.66 -14.76
CA GLN A 16 -5.52 -12.66 -15.79
C GLN A 16 -5.76 -11.26 -15.21
N MET A 17 -6.40 -11.18 -14.05
CA MET A 17 -6.43 -9.95 -13.24
C MET A 17 -5.55 -10.17 -12.00
N PRO A 18 -4.38 -9.51 -11.93
CA PRO A 18 -3.46 -9.71 -10.82
C PRO A 18 -4.14 -9.39 -9.48
N PRO A 19 -3.98 -10.24 -8.44
CA PRO A 19 -4.67 -10.07 -7.18
C PRO A 19 -4.28 -8.75 -6.52
N ARG A 20 -5.25 -8.12 -5.87
CA ARG A 20 -5.04 -6.86 -5.15
C ARG A 20 -4.28 -7.14 -3.86
N PHE A 21 -3.20 -6.41 -3.64
CA PHE A 21 -2.43 -6.43 -2.40
C PHE A 21 -2.98 -5.39 -1.41
N CYS A 22 -2.91 -4.11 -1.78
CA CYS A 22 -3.44 -2.99 -1.01
C CYS A 22 -3.97 -1.90 -1.96
N ASP A 23 -4.46 -0.78 -1.44
CA ASP A 23 -4.73 0.42 -2.22
C ASP A 23 -3.72 1.51 -1.87
N VAL A 24 -3.32 2.29 -2.87
CA VAL A 24 -2.76 3.63 -2.65
C VAL A 24 -3.91 4.64 -2.57
N VAL A 25 -3.84 5.52 -1.59
CA VAL A 25 -4.80 6.61 -1.35
C VAL A 25 -4.03 7.92 -1.33
N ILE A 26 -4.43 8.86 -2.17
CA ILE A 26 -3.86 10.22 -2.22
C ILE A 26 -4.94 11.19 -1.74
N GLU A 27 -4.65 11.89 -0.65
CA GLU A 27 -5.51 12.87 0.01
C GLU A 27 -4.69 14.11 0.36
N ASP A 28 -5.06 15.27 -0.18
CA ASP A 28 -4.41 16.56 0.10
C ASP A 28 -2.88 16.49 -0.01
N ASP A 29 -2.40 15.93 -1.13
CA ASP A 29 -0.99 15.67 -1.46
C ASP A 29 -0.26 14.69 -0.53
N LYS A 30 -0.96 14.06 0.41
CA LYS A 30 -0.43 12.99 1.26
C LYS A 30 -0.76 11.63 0.67
N ILE A 31 0.23 10.74 0.66
CA ILE A 31 0.13 9.38 0.13
C ILE A 31 0.02 8.39 1.28
N TYR A 32 -0.92 7.47 1.17
CA TYR A 32 -1.16 6.42 2.13
C TYR A 32 -1.30 5.06 1.45
N LEU A 33 -0.90 4.00 2.15
CA LEU A 33 -1.28 2.64 1.81
C LEU A 33 -2.44 2.21 2.71
N GLU A 34 -3.50 1.72 2.09
CA GLU A 34 -4.65 1.16 2.78
C GLU A 34 -4.79 -0.33 2.46
N TYR A 35 -4.79 -1.18 3.48
CA TYR A 35 -5.04 -2.60 3.31
C TYR A 35 -6.21 -3.06 4.18
N LYS A 36 -6.87 -4.14 3.73
CA LYS A 36 -7.99 -4.72 4.45
C LYS A 36 -7.46 -5.68 5.52
N LYS A 37 -7.71 -5.38 6.79
CA LYS A 37 -7.32 -6.22 7.93
C LYS A 37 -8.36 -7.30 8.25
N ASP A 38 -9.65 -6.94 8.27
CA ASP A 38 -10.75 -7.88 8.60
C ASP A 38 -12.00 -7.62 7.72
N LYS A 39 -13.10 -8.35 7.98
CA LYS A 39 -14.44 -8.01 7.46
C LYS A 39 -14.80 -6.58 7.91
N ASN A 40 -14.58 -5.62 7.01
CA ASN A 40 -14.86 -4.19 7.12
C ASN A 40 -13.86 -3.33 7.91
N LYS A 41 -12.72 -3.88 8.34
CA LYS A 41 -11.65 -3.07 8.93
C LYS A 41 -10.56 -2.83 7.91
N TYR A 42 -10.34 -1.57 7.58
CA TYR A 42 -9.23 -1.11 6.77
C TYR A 42 -8.23 -0.39 7.66
N VAL A 43 -6.95 -0.66 7.45
CA VAL A 43 -5.85 0.03 8.11
C VAL A 43 -5.17 0.87 7.06
N LYS A 44 -4.90 2.12 7.42
CA LYS A 44 -4.26 3.12 6.57
C LYS A 44 -2.96 3.56 7.24
N ILE A 45 -1.86 3.50 6.50
CA ILE A 45 -0.54 3.94 6.95
C ILE A 45 0.05 4.95 5.98
N PRO A 46 0.78 5.99 6.44
CA PRO A 46 1.51 6.90 5.58
C PRO A 46 2.53 6.16 4.71
N TRP A 47 2.74 6.63 3.48
CA TRP A 47 3.80 6.09 2.61
C TRP A 47 5.20 6.29 3.21
N GLU A 48 5.43 7.40 3.90
CA GLU A 48 6.70 7.72 4.56
C GLU A 48 7.09 6.65 5.60
N ASP A 49 6.14 6.17 6.39
CA ASP A 49 6.35 5.09 7.36
C ASP A 49 6.76 3.79 6.69
N VAL A 50 6.23 3.50 5.49
CA VAL A 50 6.57 2.32 4.71
C VAL A 50 7.99 2.42 4.18
N VAL A 51 8.35 3.56 3.60
CA VAL A 51 9.70 3.82 3.09
C VAL A 51 10.73 3.68 4.21
N TYR A 52 10.48 4.29 5.37
CA TYR A 52 11.35 4.18 6.53
C TYR A 52 11.59 2.71 6.94
N GLN A 53 10.52 1.92 7.06
CA GLN A 53 10.62 0.51 7.43
C GLN A 53 11.36 -0.33 6.38
N VAL A 54 11.15 -0.06 5.09
CA VAL A 54 11.82 -0.77 3.99
C VAL A 54 13.31 -0.45 3.96
N GLU A 55 13.69 0.82 4.14
CA GLU A 55 15.11 1.20 4.18
C GLU A 55 15.80 0.58 5.40
N ALA A 56 15.18 0.59 6.58
CA ALA A 56 15.71 -0.09 7.76
C ALA A 56 15.94 -1.60 7.50
N ALA A 57 14.97 -2.30 6.89
CA ALA A 57 15.12 -3.72 6.56
C ALA A 57 16.22 -3.99 5.51
N LYS A 58 16.45 -3.07 4.57
CA LYS A 58 17.57 -3.15 3.63
C LYS A 58 18.92 -3.00 4.33
N GLU A 59 19.00 -2.16 5.37
CA GLU A 59 20.23 -2.02 6.15
C GLU A 59 20.51 -3.29 6.97
N ASP A 60 19.49 -3.89 7.59
CA ASP A 60 19.62 -5.13 8.37
C ASP A 60 19.97 -6.38 7.52
N SER A 61 19.78 -6.32 6.20
CA SER A 61 20.05 -7.45 5.29
C SER A 61 21.43 -7.42 4.62
N LYS A 62 22.25 -6.40 4.94
CA LYS A 62 23.64 -6.29 4.49
C LYS A 62 24.59 -7.03 5.42
#